data_AF-A0A2T1LX63-F1
#
_entry.id   AF-A0A2T1LX63-F1
#
_cell.length_a   1.000
_cell.length_b   1.000
_cell.length_c   1.000
_cell.angle_alpha   90.00
_cell.angle_beta   90.00
_cell.angle_gamma   90.00
#
_symmetry.space_group_name_H-M   'P 1'
#
loop_
_entity.id
_entity.type
_entity.pdbx_description
1 polymer ?
#
loop_
_entity_poly.entity_id
_entity_poly.type
_entity_poly.pdbx_seq_one_letter_code
_entity_poly.pdbx_strand_id
1 'polypeptide(L)' 'MSILSDVTVEQIIIALVKRLPLERKKAIFEALQNELEERDNHWLKLAGKYKDDLQFDEMLAYIEAERVEN' A
#
# COMPACT_ATOMS: atom_id res chain seq x y z
N MET A 1 -24.97 26.17 -5.91
CA MET A 1 -25.05 24.71 -6.09
C MET A 1 -23.77 24.28 -6.80
N SER A 2 -22.81 23.69 -6.09
CA SER A 2 -21.64 23.02 -6.69
C SER A 2 -21.25 21.89 -5.75
N ILE A 3 -21.66 20.68 -6.10
CA ILE A 3 -21.38 19.44 -5.38
C ILE A 3 -20.47 18.71 -6.35
N LEU A 4 -19.15 18.79 -6.22
CA LEU A 4 -18.17 17.94 -6.92
C LEU A 4 -16.75 18.47 -6.61
N SER A 5 -16.16 18.11 -5.46
CA SER A 5 -14.70 18.19 -5.29
C SER A 5 -14.22 17.52 -4.01
N ASP A 6 -14.41 16.20 -3.88
CA ASP A 6 -13.61 15.41 -2.90
C ASP A 6 -13.52 13.93 -3.30
N VAL A 7 -13.45 13.65 -4.61
CA VAL A 7 -13.20 12.29 -5.06
C VAL A 7 -11.69 12.09 -5.15
N THR A 8 -11.15 11.24 -4.30
CA THR A 8 -9.72 10.91 -4.31
C THR A 8 -9.40 10.00 -5.49
N VAL A 9 -8.15 10.04 -5.97
CA VAL A 9 -7.66 9.14 -7.04
C VAL A 9 -7.91 7.68 -6.68
N GLU A 10 -7.73 7.32 -5.42
CA GLU A 10 -7.99 5.97 -4.90
C GLU A 10 -9.47 5.56 -5.08
N GLN A 11 -10.41 6.47 -4.77
CA GLN A 11 -11.84 6.21 -4.95
C GLN A 11 -12.20 6.03 -6.44
N ILE A 12 -11.55 6.78 -7.33
CA ILE A 12 -11.73 6.63 -8.79
C ILE A 12 -11.24 5.25 -9.24
N ILE A 13 -10.05 4.83 -8.79
CA ILE A 13 -9.48 3.53 -9.13
C ILE A 13 -10.37 2.40 -8.62
N ILE A 14 -10.86 2.47 -7.38
CA ILE A 14 -11.77 1.47 -6.81
C ILE A 14 -13.06 1.39 -7.63
N ALA A 15 -13.64 2.52 -8.01
CA ALA A 15 -14.87 2.56 -8.80
C ALA A 15 -14.67 1.94 -10.20
N LEU A 16 -13.54 2.22 -10.84
CA LEU A 16 -13.18 1.64 -12.13
C LEU A 16 -12.95 0.13 -12.03
N VAL A 17 -12.16 -0.32 -11.05
CA VAL A 17 -11.88 -1.74 -10.83
C VAL A 17 -13.16 -2.52 -10.55
N LYS A 18 -14.08 -2.00 -9.74
CA LYS A 18 -15.37 -2.67 -9.44
C LYS A 18 -16.17 -3.00 -10.70
N ARG A 19 -16.15 -2.12 -11.71
CA ARG A 19 -16.91 -2.25 -12.97
C ARG A 19 -16.29 -3.21 -13.98
N LEU A 20 -15.06 -3.68 -13.75
CA LEU A 20 -14.39 -4.58 -14.68
C LEU A 20 -14.90 -6.03 -14.57
N PRO A 21 -14.96 -6.78 -15.69
CA PRO A 21 -15.16 -8.23 -15.69
C PRO A 21 -14.09 -8.95 -14.87
N LEU A 22 -14.44 -10.11 -14.29
CA LEU A 22 -13.55 -10.88 -13.42
C LEU A 22 -12.21 -11.23 -14.08
N GLU A 23 -12.23 -11.60 -15.36
CA GLU A 23 -11.03 -11.92 -16.14
C GLU A 23 -10.09 -10.72 -16.27
N ARG A 24 -10.63 -9.51 -16.50
CA ARG A 24 -9.82 -8.29 -16.53
C ARG A 24 -9.27 -7.92 -15.15
N LYS A 25 -10.01 -8.16 -14.08
CA LYS A 25 -9.51 -7.95 -12.71
C LYS A 25 -8.31 -8.83 -12.41
N LYS A 26 -8.37 -10.11 -12.81
CA LYS A 26 -7.24 -11.05 -12.67
C LYS A 26 -6.03 -10.59 -13.48
N ALA A 27 -6.22 -10.24 -14.75
CA ALA A 27 -5.14 -9.77 -15.61
C ALA A 27 -4.46 -8.49 -15.07
N ILE A 28 -5.23 -7.54 -14.51
CA ILE A 28 -4.66 -6.34 -13.87
C ILE A 28 -3.87 -6.71 -12.62
N PHE A 29 -4.39 -7.63 -11.80
CA PHE A 29 -3.69 -8.08 -10.60
C PHE A 29 -2.37 -8.78 -10.94
N GLU A 30 -2.37 -9.67 -11.93
CA GLU A 30 -1.16 -10.34 -12.43
C GLU A 30 -0.16 -9.34 -13.03
N ALA A 31 -0.61 -8.34 -13.79
CA ALA A 31 0.26 -7.30 -14.33
C ALA A 31 0.90 -6.44 -13.22
N LEU A 32 0.12 -6.03 -12.21
CA LEU A 32 0.64 -5.29 -11.07
C LEU A 32 1.62 -6.11 -10.24
N GLN A 33 1.32 -7.39 -10.04
CA GLN A 33 2.20 -8.31 -9.33
C GLN A 33 3.52 -8.52 -10.08
N ASN A 34 3.47 -8.71 -11.39
CA ASN A 34 4.66 -8.79 -12.24
C ASN A 34 5.47 -7.49 -12.22
N GLU A 35 4.85 -6.30 -12.26
CA GLU A 35 5.58 -5.03 -12.12
C GLU A 35 6.23 -4.86 -10.73
N LEU A 36 5.59 -5.39 -9.69
CA LEU A 36 6.11 -5.41 -8.32
C LEU A 36 7.29 -6.37 -8.15
N GLU A 37 7.29 -7.49 -8.89
CA GLU A 37 8.35 -8.49 -8.88
C GLU A 37 9.52 -8.12 -9.82
N GLU A 38 9.25 -7.52 -10.98
CA GLU A 38 10.27 -7.07 -11.94
C GLU A 38 11.02 -5.83 -11.46
N ARG A 39 10.35 -4.97 -10.68
CA ARG A 39 11.07 -3.93 -9.95
C ARG A 39 11.76 -4.63 -8.80
N ASP A 40 13.08 -4.67 -8.89
CA ASP A 40 13.99 -4.91 -7.78
C ASP A 40 13.74 -3.85 -6.71
N ASN A 41 12.64 -4.05 -5.98
CA ASN A 41 12.02 -3.02 -5.17
C ASN A 41 12.87 -2.93 -3.91
N HIS A 42 13.87 -2.06 -3.98
CA HIS A 42 14.83 -1.81 -2.92
C HIS A 42 14.13 -1.58 -1.58
N TRP A 43 12.93 -0.99 -1.57
CA TRP A 43 12.14 -0.81 -0.36
C TRP A 43 11.60 -2.12 0.20
N LEU A 44 11.13 -3.04 -0.66
CA LEU A 44 10.68 -4.37 -0.22
C LEU A 44 11.86 -5.23 0.27
N LYS A 45 13.02 -5.13 -0.39
CA LYS A 45 14.25 -5.78 0.07
C LYS A 45 14.76 -5.21 1.40
N LEU A 46 14.73 -3.89 1.56
CA LEU A 46 15.09 -3.22 2.80
C LEU A 46 14.12 -3.62 3.92
N ALA A 47 12.82 -3.60 3.66
CA ALA A 47 11.81 -4.03 4.63
C ALA A 47 12.00 -5.50 5.03
N GLY A 48 12.27 -6.38 4.07
CA GLY A 48 12.57 -7.80 4.34
C GLY A 48 13.83 -7.99 5.20
N LYS A 49 14.85 -7.15 5.03
CA LYS A 49 16.12 -7.23 5.79
C LYS A 49 15.93 -6.94 7.29
N TYR A 50 15.02 -6.03 7.64
CA TYR A 50 14.78 -5.63 9.03
C TYR A 50 13.50 -6.21 9.62
N LYS A 51 12.83 -7.12 8.89
CA LYS A 51 11.55 -7.70 9.27
C LYS A 51 11.58 -8.38 10.64
N ASP A 52 12.71 -8.99 11.00
CA ASP A 52 12.91 -9.71 12.25
C ASP A 52 13.94 -8.99 13.16
N ASP A 53 14.19 -7.69 12.92
CA ASP A 53 15.12 -6.90 13.72
C ASP A 53 14.43 -6.37 14.98
N LEU A 54 14.80 -6.92 16.13
CA LEU A 54 14.31 -6.52 17.44
C LEU A 54 14.47 -5.02 17.72
N GLN A 55 15.52 -4.37 17.18
CA GLN A 55 15.72 -2.94 17.37
C GLN A 55 14.67 -2.11 16.62
N PHE A 56 14.15 -2.63 15.51
CA PHE A 56 13.08 -1.98 14.76
C PHE A 56 11.75 -2.02 15.54
N ASP A 57 11.43 -3.17 16.12
CA ASP A 57 10.25 -3.33 16.97
C ASP A 57 10.33 -2.47 18.25
N GLU A 58 11.50 -2.39 18.88
CA GLU A 58 11.76 -1.52 20.03
C GLU A 58 11.60 -0.04 19.68
N MET A 59 12.12 0.39 18.52
CA MET A 59 11.96 1.76 18.04
C MET A 59 10.49 2.12 17.78
N LEU A 60 9.72 1.20 17.15
CA LEU A 60 8.29 1.41 16.94
C LEU A 60 7.52 1.50 18.26
N ALA A 61 7.84 0.64 19.23
CA ALA A 61 7.24 0.69 20.56
C ALA A 61 7.53 2.01 21.29
N TYR A 62 8.75 2.54 21.14
CA TYR A 62 9.13 3.85 21.70
C TYR A 62 8.32 5.00 21.07
N ILE A 63 8.19 5.03 19.74
CA ILE A 63 7.39 6.04 19.04
C ILE A 63 5.92 6.00 19.46
N GLU A 64 5.37 4.79 19.64
CA GLU A 64 3.98 4.62 20.07
C GLU A 64 3.77 5.07 21.52
N ALA A 65 4.74 4.82 22.41
CA ALA A 65 4.70 5.33 23.79
C ALA A 65 4.67 6.86 23.83
N GLU A 66 5.53 7.53 23.07
CA GLU A 66 5.56 9.01 22.99
C GLU A 66 4.28 9.62 22.39
N ARG A 67 3.53 8.85 21.58
CA ARG A 67 2.23 9.26 21.03
C ARG A 67 1.08 9.14 22.03
N VAL A 68 1.16 8.19 22.96
CA VAL A 68 0.11 7.97 23.97
C VAL A 68 0.29 8.95 25.14
N GLU A 69 1.51 9.43 25.37
CA GLU A 69 1.84 10.36 26.45
C GLU A 69 1.62 11.85 26.10
N ASN A 70 1.28 12.19 24.84
CA ASN A 70 0.93 13.56 24.38
C ASN A 70 -0.49 13.66 23.84
#